data_AF-A0A350XM74-F1
#
_entry.id   AF-A0A350XM74-F1
#
_cell.length_a   1.000
_cell.length_b   1.000
_cell.length_c   1.000
_cell.angle_alpha   90.00
_cell.angle_beta   90.00
_cell.angle_gamma   90.00
#
_symmetry.space_group_name_H-M   'P 1'
#
loop_
_entity.id
_entity.type
_entity.pdbx_description
1 polymer ?
#
loop_
_entity_poly.entity_id
_entity_poly.type
_entity_poly.pdbx_seq_one_letter_code
_entity_poly.pdbx_strand_id
1 'polypeptide(L)'
;MLEFNGFISEELALAPEHPLEQNLERYLPDIRLASPEEIRAIQRRDRIPGIVRRLIPLNSTTVWEYWWCVPGRMLLPEDVEIIRCDRQRIETILAKLIWLLGGHCFGENSCLYGDAESVYDWQQVLEFARDAGISPDAIDIDFMPSAIAQVNLSHPYDKLSALATAKGQTPNYVVVEPGHWHIEFFPLQSTEGGFELVEQKPMCSCQIWTGKPFIKSLETGETTTRYDLGLATPFDITSHPWLSFGQEEGESRLPLGVGERE
;
A
#
# COMPACT_ATOMS: atom_id res chain seq x y z
N MET A 1 0.48 -10.57 -32.73
CA MET A 1 0.01 -10.78 -31.35
C MET A 1 1.26 -11.17 -30.59
N LEU A 2 1.88 -10.24 -29.86
CA LEU A 2 3.07 -10.56 -29.06
C LEU A 2 2.56 -11.37 -27.87
N GLU A 3 2.85 -12.66 -27.85
CA GLU A 3 2.75 -13.46 -26.63
C GLU A 3 3.78 -12.90 -25.65
N PHE A 4 3.36 -11.92 -24.86
CA PHE A 4 4.02 -11.60 -23.61
C PHE A 4 3.89 -12.84 -22.74
N ASN A 5 4.86 -13.76 -22.82
CA ASN A 5 5.18 -14.62 -21.68
C ASN A 5 5.24 -13.67 -20.48
N GLY A 6 4.23 -13.76 -19.61
CA GLY A 6 3.93 -12.73 -18.62
C GLY A 6 5.20 -12.33 -17.86
N PHE A 7 5.44 -11.04 -17.74
CA PHE A 7 6.57 -10.48 -16.97
C PHE A 7 6.69 -11.16 -15.58
N ILE A 8 5.53 -11.43 -14.99
CA ILE A 8 5.30 -12.38 -13.90
C ILE A 8 4.59 -13.61 -14.48
N SER A 9 5.12 -14.82 -14.22
CA SER A 9 4.48 -16.07 -14.64
C SER A 9 3.22 -16.34 -13.81
N GLU A 10 2.30 -17.14 -14.33
CA GLU A 10 1.08 -17.53 -13.60
C GLU A 10 1.40 -18.19 -12.25
N GLU A 11 2.44 -19.02 -12.20
CA GLU A 11 2.91 -19.65 -10.95
C GLU A 11 3.36 -18.62 -9.92
N LEU A 12 4.07 -17.58 -10.34
CA LEU A 12 4.48 -16.50 -9.43
C LEU A 12 3.31 -15.61 -9.04
N ALA A 13 2.25 -15.55 -9.84
CA ALA A 13 1.11 -14.67 -9.59
C ALA A 13 0.20 -15.16 -8.45
N LEU A 14 0.21 -16.46 -8.11
CA LEU A 14 -0.67 -17.02 -7.09
C LEU A 14 0.02 -17.14 -5.74
N ALA A 15 -0.68 -16.80 -4.67
CA ALA A 15 -0.19 -16.99 -3.32
C ALA A 15 -0.37 -18.47 -2.90
N PRO A 16 0.52 -19.02 -2.06
CA PRO A 16 0.35 -20.35 -1.52
C PRO A 16 -0.92 -20.43 -0.66
N GLU A 17 -1.51 -21.62 -0.59
CA GLU A 17 -2.68 -21.87 0.25
C GLU A 17 -2.36 -21.73 1.74
N HIS A 18 -3.29 -21.15 2.51
CA HIS A 18 -3.12 -21.01 3.95
C HIS A 18 -3.67 -22.26 4.68
N PRO A 19 -2.94 -22.86 5.64
CA PRO A 19 -3.41 -24.07 6.34
C PRO A 19 -4.68 -23.85 7.18
N LEU A 20 -5.00 -22.59 7.48
CA LEU A 20 -6.20 -22.16 8.21
C LEU A 20 -7.16 -21.35 7.32
N GLU A 21 -7.11 -21.54 6.00
CA GLU A 21 -7.96 -20.82 5.04
C GLU A 21 -9.46 -20.90 5.39
N GLN A 22 -9.93 -22.07 5.83
CA GLN A 22 -11.30 -22.29 6.31
C GLN A 22 -11.70 -21.46 7.54
N ASN A 23 -10.72 -20.86 8.23
CA ASN A 23 -10.95 -20.02 9.41
C ASN A 23 -10.90 -18.53 9.07
N LEU A 24 -10.52 -18.13 7.85
CA LEU A 24 -10.43 -16.74 7.43
C LEU A 24 -11.77 -16.00 7.49
N GLU A 25 -12.89 -16.72 7.39
CA GLU A 25 -14.25 -16.15 7.44
C GLU A 25 -14.84 -16.10 8.85
N ARG A 26 -14.11 -16.61 9.86
CA ARG A 26 -14.59 -16.60 11.24
C ARG A 26 -14.63 -15.18 11.79
N TYR A 27 -15.71 -14.87 12.51
CA TYR A 27 -15.92 -13.56 13.12
C TYR A 27 -14.80 -13.17 14.07
N LEU A 28 -14.24 -11.98 13.85
CA LEU A 28 -13.37 -11.29 14.78
C LEU A 28 -13.98 -9.92 15.10
N PRO A 29 -14.14 -9.54 16.39
CA PRO A 29 -14.66 -8.23 16.75
C PRO A 29 -13.79 -7.10 16.19
N ASP A 30 -14.42 -5.96 15.91
CA ASP A 30 -13.74 -4.72 15.54
C ASP A 30 -12.88 -4.23 16.72
N ILE A 31 -11.67 -3.71 16.43
CA ILE A 31 -10.74 -3.15 17.42
C ILE A 31 -11.32 -1.95 18.19
N ARG A 32 -12.35 -1.30 17.63
CA ARG A 32 -13.11 -0.23 18.30
C ARG A 32 -14.11 -0.76 19.32
N LEU A 33 -14.47 -2.04 19.23
CA LEU A 33 -15.52 -2.68 20.02
C LEU A 33 -14.99 -3.68 21.07
N ALA A 34 -13.76 -4.18 20.90
CA ALA A 34 -13.14 -5.13 21.81
C ALA A 34 -11.70 -4.73 22.14
N SER A 35 -11.23 -5.14 23.32
CA SER A 35 -9.83 -4.93 23.70
C SER A 35 -8.88 -5.76 22.83
N PRO A 36 -7.62 -5.31 22.59
CA PRO A 36 -6.61 -6.12 21.91
C PRO A 36 -6.44 -7.50 22.54
N GLU A 37 -6.46 -7.59 23.87
CA GLU A 37 -6.34 -8.86 24.61
C GLU A 37 -7.50 -9.82 24.32
N GLU A 38 -8.72 -9.31 24.20
CA GLU A 38 -9.90 -10.10 23.85
C GLU A 38 -9.82 -10.61 22.41
N ILE A 39 -9.45 -9.74 21.47
CA ILE A 39 -9.25 -10.10 20.06
C ILE A 39 -8.20 -11.21 19.94
N ARG A 40 -7.06 -11.05 20.62
CA ARG A 40 -6.00 -12.06 20.70
C ARG A 40 -6.49 -13.38 21.29
N ALA A 41 -7.31 -13.34 22.33
CA ALA A 41 -7.87 -14.54 22.95
C ALA A 41 -8.79 -15.29 21.98
N ILE A 42 -9.64 -14.57 21.23
CA ILE A 42 -10.51 -15.14 20.20
C ILE A 42 -9.68 -15.73 19.05
N GLN A 43 -8.70 -14.98 18.52
CA GLN A 43 -7.83 -15.47 17.45
C GLN A 43 -7.12 -16.77 17.83
N ARG A 44 -6.58 -16.86 19.05
CA ARG A 44 -5.91 -18.07 19.53
C ARG A 44 -6.88 -19.24 19.72
N ARG A 45 -8.03 -19.00 20.37
CA ARG A 45 -9.04 -20.04 20.65
C ARG A 45 -9.62 -20.61 19.36
N ASP A 46 -10.01 -19.73 18.44
CA ASP A 46 -10.74 -20.10 17.22
C ASP A 46 -9.82 -20.26 16.02
N ARG A 47 -8.50 -20.05 16.21
CA ARG A 47 -7.45 -20.24 15.22
C ARG A 47 -7.72 -19.39 13.96
N ILE A 48 -8.05 -18.12 14.19
CA ILE A 48 -8.39 -17.14 13.15
C ILE A 48 -7.09 -16.44 12.70
N PRO A 49 -6.70 -16.56 11.41
CA PRO A 49 -5.50 -15.92 10.89
C PRO A 49 -5.49 -14.39 11.08
N GLY A 50 -4.31 -13.86 11.37
CA GLY A 50 -4.02 -12.43 11.34
C GLY A 50 -3.69 -11.89 9.96
N ILE A 51 -3.68 -12.75 8.94
CA ILE A 51 -3.39 -12.41 7.55
C ILE A 51 -4.61 -12.57 6.65
N VAL A 52 -4.64 -11.85 5.54
CA VAL A 52 -5.63 -12.01 4.48
C VAL A 52 -4.96 -11.94 3.11
N ARG A 53 -5.57 -12.55 2.11
CA ARG A 53 -5.04 -12.52 0.75
C ARG A 53 -5.44 -11.20 0.07
N ARG A 54 -4.45 -10.48 -0.44
CA ARG A 54 -4.63 -9.25 -1.25
C ARG A 54 -4.29 -9.53 -2.71
N LEU A 55 -5.02 -8.86 -3.59
CA LEU A 55 -4.79 -8.84 -5.04
C LEU A 55 -4.15 -7.52 -5.42
N ILE A 56 -2.92 -7.58 -5.93
CA ILE A 56 -2.13 -6.42 -6.32
C ILE A 56 -2.13 -6.30 -7.85
N PRO A 57 -2.65 -5.21 -8.41
CA PRO A 57 -2.59 -4.95 -9.84
C PRO A 57 -1.16 -4.91 -10.35
N LEU A 58 -0.92 -5.59 -11.47
CA LEU A 58 0.26 -5.41 -12.31
C LEU A 58 -0.05 -4.44 -13.47
N ASN A 59 -1.29 -4.52 -13.99
CA ASN A 59 -1.86 -3.61 -14.96
C ASN A 59 -3.40 -3.67 -14.88
N SER A 60 -4.11 -3.15 -15.88
CA SER A 60 -5.58 -3.12 -15.91
C SER A 60 -6.26 -4.48 -16.04
N THR A 61 -5.55 -5.54 -16.40
CA THR A 61 -6.14 -6.88 -16.64
C THR A 61 -5.42 -8.01 -15.91
N THR A 62 -4.35 -7.72 -15.18
CA THR A 62 -3.55 -8.74 -14.48
C THR A 62 -3.26 -8.28 -13.06
N VAL A 63 -3.35 -9.24 -12.14
CA VAL A 63 -3.10 -9.08 -10.70
C VAL A 63 -2.20 -10.21 -10.24
N TRP A 64 -1.59 -10.04 -9.07
CA TRP A 64 -0.90 -11.10 -8.36
C TRP A 64 -1.30 -11.09 -6.88
N GLU A 65 -1.14 -12.22 -6.21
CA GLU A 65 -1.60 -12.45 -4.85
C GLU A 65 -0.44 -12.41 -3.86
N TYR A 66 -0.69 -11.89 -2.66
CA TYR A 66 0.17 -12.09 -1.50
C TYR A 66 -0.65 -12.09 -0.20
N TRP A 67 -0.05 -12.59 0.88
CA TRP A 67 -0.63 -12.57 2.21
C TRP A 67 -0.26 -11.28 2.93
N TRP A 68 -1.27 -10.45 3.16
CA TRP A 68 -1.15 -9.20 3.90
C TRP A 68 -1.38 -9.41 5.39
N CYS A 69 -0.51 -8.84 6.21
CA CYS A 69 -0.65 -8.81 7.65
C CYS A 69 -1.62 -7.70 8.05
N VAL A 70 -2.79 -8.07 8.58
CA VAL A 70 -3.81 -7.09 8.96
C VAL A 70 -3.35 -6.33 10.21
N PRO A 71 -3.22 -4.99 10.17
CA PRO A 71 -2.84 -4.19 11.32
C PRO A 71 -3.74 -4.44 12.54
N GLY A 72 -3.16 -4.38 13.73
CA GLY A 72 -3.84 -4.68 14.98
C GLY A 72 -4.26 -6.15 15.21
N ARG A 73 -3.98 -7.08 14.29
CA ARG A 73 -4.19 -8.52 14.51
C ARG A 73 -2.90 -9.22 14.95
N MET A 74 -3.05 -10.23 15.80
CA MET A 74 -1.95 -11.16 16.07
C MET A 74 -1.76 -12.09 14.87
N LEU A 75 -0.51 -12.34 14.51
CA LEU A 75 -0.13 -13.40 13.58
C LEU A 75 0.07 -14.71 14.33
N LEU A 76 -0.63 -15.76 13.91
CA LEU A 76 -0.44 -17.11 14.40
C LEU A 76 0.89 -17.69 13.85
N PRO A 77 1.45 -18.74 14.48
CA PRO A 77 2.65 -19.40 13.95
C PRO A 77 2.51 -19.84 12.48
N GLU A 78 1.31 -20.28 12.08
CA GLU A 78 0.99 -20.67 10.71
C GLU A 78 1.05 -19.50 9.73
N ASP A 79 0.59 -18.32 10.17
CA ASP A 79 0.62 -17.11 9.36
C ASP A 79 2.08 -16.72 9.06
N VAL A 80 2.94 -16.77 10.08
CA VAL A 80 4.38 -16.45 9.95
C VAL A 80 5.11 -17.47 9.08
N GLU A 81 4.76 -18.75 9.17
CA GLU A 81 5.35 -19.78 8.32
C GLU A 81 5.01 -19.55 6.84
N ILE A 82 3.78 -19.14 6.55
CA ILE A 82 3.36 -18.78 5.19
C ILE A 82 4.12 -17.55 4.70
N ILE A 83 4.22 -16.48 5.49
CA ILE A 83 5.01 -15.28 5.14
C ILE A 83 6.46 -15.65 4.82
N ARG A 84 7.07 -16.52 5.64
CA ARG A 84 8.45 -16.97 5.44
C ARG A 84 8.63 -17.81 4.18
N CYS A 85 7.75 -18.78 3.94
CA CYS A 85 7.81 -19.63 2.76
C CYS A 85 7.58 -18.83 1.48
N ASP A 86 6.65 -17.87 1.51
CA ASP A 86 6.23 -17.10 0.35
C ASP A 86 7.16 -15.92 0.02
N ARG A 87 7.99 -15.52 0.98
CA ARG A 87 8.92 -14.39 0.88
C ARG A 87 9.71 -14.39 -0.43
N GLN A 88 10.30 -15.53 -0.80
CA GLN A 88 11.14 -15.61 -2.00
C GLN A 88 10.34 -15.31 -3.28
N ARG A 89 9.07 -15.72 -3.36
CA ARG A 89 8.20 -15.45 -4.51
C ARG A 89 7.91 -13.96 -4.60
N ILE A 90 7.51 -13.34 -3.49
CA ILE A 90 7.23 -11.89 -3.40
C ILE A 90 8.46 -11.07 -3.78
N GLU A 91 9.61 -11.36 -3.18
CA GLU A 91 10.86 -10.66 -3.48
C GLU A 91 11.30 -10.83 -4.94
N THR A 92 11.02 -11.98 -5.56
CA THR A 92 11.28 -12.20 -6.99
C THR A 92 10.41 -11.30 -7.88
N ILE A 93 9.13 -11.11 -7.53
CA ILE A 93 8.21 -10.22 -8.25
C ILE A 93 8.68 -8.77 -8.09
N LEU A 94 8.98 -8.34 -6.86
CA LEU A 94 9.46 -7.00 -6.57
C LEU A 94 10.81 -6.70 -7.24
N ALA A 95 11.75 -7.66 -7.23
CA ALA A 95 13.02 -7.52 -7.91
C ALA A 95 12.87 -7.31 -9.42
N LYS A 96 11.94 -8.02 -10.06
CA LYS A 96 11.62 -7.77 -11.47
C LYS A 96 11.07 -6.36 -11.68
N LEU A 97 10.08 -5.95 -10.88
CA LEU A 97 9.47 -4.62 -10.98
C LEU A 97 10.49 -3.49 -10.78
N ILE A 98 11.35 -3.59 -9.77
CA ILE A 98 12.43 -2.64 -9.52
C ILE A 98 13.44 -2.62 -10.65
N TRP A 99 13.87 -3.78 -11.14
CA TRP A 99 14.79 -3.83 -12.27
C TRP A 99 14.24 -3.14 -13.52
N LEU A 100 12.92 -3.27 -13.76
CA LEU A 100 12.27 -2.69 -14.94
C LEU A 100 12.01 -1.18 -14.79
N LEU A 101 11.48 -0.74 -13.65
CA LEU A 101 10.91 0.61 -13.47
C LEU A 101 11.76 1.51 -12.57
N GLY A 102 12.67 0.93 -11.80
CA GLY A 102 13.34 1.60 -10.69
C GLY A 102 12.44 1.70 -9.45
N GLY A 103 13.08 1.73 -8.29
CA GLY A 103 12.45 2.03 -7.00
C GLY A 103 12.97 3.35 -6.43
N HIS A 104 12.16 4.02 -5.62
CA HIS A 104 12.54 5.20 -4.84
C HIS A 104 12.36 4.90 -3.36
N CYS A 105 13.45 4.94 -2.60
CA CYS A 105 13.43 4.63 -1.17
C CYS A 105 13.21 5.89 -0.32
N PHE A 106 12.27 5.83 0.62
CA PHE A 106 11.89 6.91 1.51
C PHE A 106 12.10 6.52 2.96
N GLY A 107 12.90 7.31 3.67
CA GLY A 107 13.15 7.20 5.10
C GLY A 107 13.01 8.56 5.78
N GLU A 108 13.18 8.61 7.10
CA GLU A 108 12.93 9.82 7.91
C GLU A 108 13.66 11.08 7.39
N ASN A 109 14.84 10.91 6.78
CA ASN A 109 15.65 12.00 6.25
C ASN A 109 15.70 12.05 4.72
N SER A 110 14.83 11.31 4.01
CA SER A 110 14.88 11.27 2.56
C SER A 110 14.57 12.64 1.95
N CYS A 111 15.45 13.03 1.01
CA CYS A 111 15.18 14.12 0.08
C CYS A 111 13.95 13.74 -0.74
N LEU A 112 12.86 14.48 -0.55
CA LEU A 112 11.56 14.21 -1.17
C LEU A 112 11.50 14.63 -2.66
N TYR A 113 12.59 15.19 -3.19
CA TYR A 113 12.64 15.80 -4.50
C TYR A 113 13.05 14.82 -5.59
N GLY A 114 12.68 15.14 -6.85
CA GLY A 114 12.90 14.32 -8.05
C GLY A 114 14.35 14.02 -8.45
N ASP A 115 15.34 14.38 -7.63
CA ASP A 115 16.76 14.06 -7.82
C ASP A 115 17.21 12.82 -7.01
N ALA A 116 16.29 12.19 -6.26
CA ALA A 116 16.59 10.92 -5.59
C ALA A 116 16.93 9.85 -6.63
N GLU A 117 18.15 9.30 -6.58
CA GLU A 117 18.58 8.23 -7.48
C GLU A 117 17.65 7.03 -7.35
N SER A 118 17.11 6.58 -8.48
CA SER A 118 16.34 5.35 -8.53
C SER A 118 17.26 4.16 -8.26
N VAL A 119 16.81 3.23 -7.43
CA VAL A 119 17.46 1.93 -7.25
C VAL A 119 16.92 0.92 -8.24
N TYR A 120 17.78 0.08 -8.81
CA TYR A 120 17.41 -0.93 -9.81
C TYR A 120 17.72 -2.37 -9.34
N ASP A 121 18.10 -2.52 -8.09
CA ASP A 121 18.36 -3.80 -7.43
C ASP A 121 17.55 -3.89 -6.14
N TRP A 122 16.77 -4.96 -6.00
CA TRP A 122 15.98 -5.24 -4.80
C TRP A 122 16.84 -5.40 -3.55
N GLN A 123 18.07 -5.91 -3.68
CA GLN A 123 18.96 -6.03 -2.53
C GLN A 123 19.33 -4.67 -1.94
N GLN A 124 19.47 -3.62 -2.77
CA GLN A 124 19.71 -2.26 -2.29
C GLN A 124 18.52 -1.72 -1.49
N VAL A 125 17.29 -2.11 -1.85
CA VAL A 125 16.09 -1.75 -1.06
C VAL A 125 16.09 -2.45 0.30
N LEU A 126 16.46 -3.73 0.35
CA LEU A 126 16.57 -4.46 1.62
C LEU A 126 17.72 -3.92 2.48
N GLU A 127 18.84 -3.53 1.88
CA GLU A 127 19.94 -2.84 2.56
C GLU A 127 19.49 -1.51 3.14
N PHE A 128 18.77 -0.69 2.37
CA PHE A 128 18.17 0.55 2.84
C PHE A 128 17.29 0.33 4.09
N ALA A 129 16.44 -0.71 4.09
CA ALA A 129 15.62 -1.03 5.26
C ALA A 129 16.46 -1.45 6.49
N ARG A 130 17.50 -2.26 6.28
CA ARG A 130 18.42 -2.67 7.35
C ARG A 130 19.22 -1.50 7.92
N ASP A 131 19.65 -0.57 7.07
CA ASP A 131 20.38 0.64 7.47
C ASP A 131 19.50 1.59 8.28
N ALA A 132 18.18 1.58 8.04
CA ALA A 132 17.18 2.25 8.87
C ALA A 132 16.89 1.52 10.21
N GLY A 133 17.57 0.40 10.49
CA GLY A 133 17.39 -0.40 11.71
C GLY A 133 16.13 -1.28 11.69
N ILE A 134 15.54 -1.52 10.52
CA ILE A 134 14.34 -2.33 10.36
C ILE A 134 14.72 -3.72 9.85
N SER A 135 14.26 -4.76 10.56
CA SER A 135 14.24 -6.13 10.00
C SER A 135 13.03 -6.24 9.08
N PRO A 136 13.21 -6.50 7.77
CA PRO A 136 12.08 -6.68 6.84
C PRO A 136 11.54 -8.11 6.97
N ASP A 137 10.92 -8.42 8.10
CA ASP A 137 10.36 -9.74 8.40
C ASP A 137 9.02 -9.95 7.68
N ALA A 138 8.22 -8.88 7.59
CA ALA A 138 7.00 -8.79 6.79
C ALA A 138 7.09 -7.60 5.82
N ILE A 139 6.45 -7.76 4.67
CA ILE A 139 6.37 -6.75 3.61
C ILE A 139 4.89 -6.42 3.41
N ASP A 140 4.55 -5.14 3.47
CA ASP A 140 3.25 -4.63 3.03
C ASP A 140 3.38 -3.97 1.66
N ILE A 141 2.38 -4.13 0.82
CA ILE A 141 2.37 -3.71 -0.58
C ILE A 141 1.00 -3.15 -0.90
N ASP A 142 0.95 -1.86 -1.15
CA ASP A 142 -0.24 -1.19 -1.66
C ASP A 142 -0.03 -0.82 -3.12
N PHE A 143 -1.08 -0.97 -3.94
CA PHE A 143 -1.12 -0.35 -5.26
C PHE A 143 -1.91 0.96 -5.17
N MET A 144 -1.23 2.04 -5.52
CA MET A 144 -1.79 3.38 -5.61
C MET A 144 -2.17 3.61 -7.09
N PRO A 145 -3.46 3.76 -7.43
CA PRO A 145 -3.88 4.03 -8.80
C PRO A 145 -3.52 5.47 -9.20
N SER A 146 -3.50 5.74 -10.51
CA SER A 146 -3.20 7.08 -11.00
C SER A 146 -4.19 8.13 -10.47
N ALA A 147 -3.68 9.27 -10.02
CA ALA A 147 -4.46 10.37 -9.48
C ALA A 147 -4.08 11.70 -10.14
N ILE A 148 -5.08 12.58 -10.32
CA ILE A 148 -4.89 13.93 -10.87
C ILE A 148 -5.67 14.91 -10.00
N ALA A 149 -5.02 15.99 -9.57
CA ALA A 149 -5.66 17.03 -8.77
C ALA A 149 -5.27 18.43 -9.22
N GLN A 150 -6.20 19.37 -8.98
CA GLN A 150 -5.97 20.81 -9.15
C GLN A 150 -5.73 21.43 -7.77
N VAL A 151 -4.59 22.09 -7.61
CA VAL A 151 -4.11 22.59 -6.32
C VAL A 151 -3.71 24.07 -6.40
N ASN A 152 -3.78 24.73 -5.24
CA ASN A 152 -3.26 26.07 -5.05
C ASN A 152 -1.96 25.99 -4.23
N LEU A 153 -0.83 26.30 -4.85
CA LEU A 153 0.49 26.32 -4.20
C LEU A 153 1.16 27.67 -4.41
N SER A 154 2.02 28.11 -3.49
CA SER A 154 2.86 29.29 -3.74
C SER A 154 4.08 28.91 -4.58
N HIS A 155 4.58 27.68 -4.39
CA HIS A 155 5.72 27.10 -5.09
C HIS A 155 5.49 25.60 -5.36
N PRO A 156 6.01 25.02 -6.46
CA PRO A 156 5.91 23.57 -6.73
C PRO A 156 6.59 22.67 -5.68
N TYR A 157 7.36 23.23 -4.75
CA TYR A 157 8.01 22.48 -3.66
C TYR A 157 7.26 22.59 -2.33
N ASP A 158 6.17 23.34 -2.29
CA ASP A 158 5.33 23.43 -1.10
C ASP A 158 4.72 22.05 -0.80
N LYS A 159 4.53 21.77 0.49
CA LYS A 159 3.86 20.53 0.92
C LYS A 159 2.44 20.53 0.36
N LEU A 160 2.05 19.46 -0.32
CA LEU A 160 0.67 19.28 -0.77
C LEU A 160 -0.23 19.15 0.46
N SER A 161 -1.25 19.99 0.54
CA SER A 161 -2.32 19.81 1.52
C SER A 161 -3.26 18.71 1.02
N ALA A 162 -3.81 17.92 1.94
CA ALA A 162 -4.79 16.87 1.64
C ALA A 162 -6.11 17.40 1.04
N LEU A 163 -6.24 18.72 0.84
CA LEU A 163 -7.45 19.38 0.39
C LEU A 163 -7.25 19.91 -1.03
N ALA A 164 -7.99 19.35 -1.98
CA ALA A 164 -8.17 19.92 -3.30
C ALA A 164 -8.60 21.39 -3.21
N THR A 165 -8.28 22.18 -4.24
CA THR A 165 -8.64 23.61 -4.31
C THR A 165 -10.12 23.82 -3.96
N ALA A 166 -10.38 24.70 -2.99
CA ALA A 166 -11.73 24.96 -2.51
C ALA A 166 -12.63 25.43 -3.66
N LYS A 167 -13.90 25.00 -3.64
CA LYS A 167 -14.89 25.34 -4.67
C LYS A 167 -14.98 26.86 -4.85
N GLY A 168 -14.69 27.35 -6.06
CA GLY A 168 -14.72 28.78 -6.40
C GLY A 168 -13.35 29.48 -6.45
N GLN A 169 -12.26 28.79 -6.11
CA GLN A 169 -10.91 29.28 -6.37
C GLN A 169 -10.38 28.74 -7.71
N THR A 170 -9.67 29.60 -8.45
CA THR A 170 -8.95 29.18 -9.66
C THR A 170 -7.65 28.49 -9.24
N PRO A 171 -7.39 27.24 -9.67
CA PRO A 171 -6.14 26.54 -9.35
C PRO A 171 -4.97 27.18 -10.10
N ASN A 172 -3.78 27.17 -9.51
CA ASN A 172 -2.55 27.60 -10.18
C ASN A 172 -1.59 26.44 -10.52
N TYR A 173 -1.83 25.23 -10.02
CA TYR A 173 -1.11 24.01 -10.42
C TYR A 173 -2.02 22.81 -10.68
N VAL A 174 -1.53 21.87 -11.49
CA VAL A 174 -2.06 20.50 -11.62
C VAL A 174 -1.01 19.53 -11.14
N VAL A 175 -1.43 18.56 -10.34
CA VAL A 175 -0.62 17.44 -9.86
C VAL A 175 -1.04 16.19 -10.61
N VAL A 176 -0.08 15.42 -11.09
CA VAL A 176 -0.31 14.13 -11.74
C VAL A 176 0.57 13.08 -11.06
N GLU A 177 -0.09 12.08 -10.48
CA GLU A 177 0.53 10.88 -9.95
C GLU A 177 0.19 9.68 -10.85
N PRO A 178 1.19 9.11 -11.54
CA PRO A 178 1.05 7.80 -12.16
C PRO A 178 0.79 6.73 -11.11
N GLY A 179 0.18 5.62 -11.52
CA GLY A 179 0.03 4.46 -10.65
C GLY A 179 1.39 3.97 -10.16
N HIS A 180 1.45 3.51 -8.91
CA HIS A 180 2.69 3.02 -8.30
C HIS A 180 2.41 1.97 -7.25
N TRP A 181 3.41 1.13 -6.97
CA TRP A 181 3.41 0.25 -5.81
C TRP A 181 4.12 0.95 -4.68
N HIS A 182 3.53 0.97 -3.49
CA HIS A 182 4.15 1.41 -2.25
C HIS A 182 4.44 0.19 -1.39
N ILE A 183 5.70 0.00 -1.04
CA ILE A 183 6.19 -1.15 -0.29
C ILE A 183 6.69 -0.68 1.07
N GLU A 184 6.18 -1.27 2.15
CA GLU A 184 6.64 -1.02 3.51
C GLU A 184 7.23 -2.28 4.15
N PHE A 185 8.17 -2.06 5.07
CA PHE A 185 8.89 -3.13 5.77
C PHE A 185 8.56 -3.11 7.25
N PHE A 186 8.24 -4.27 7.83
CA PHE A 186 7.87 -4.40 9.22
C PHE A 186 8.68 -5.51 9.92
N PRO A 187 9.26 -5.21 11.10
CA PRO A 187 9.76 -6.24 11.99
C PRO A 187 8.61 -7.02 12.64
N LEU A 188 8.86 -8.29 12.94
CA LEU A 188 7.96 -9.12 13.74
C LEU A 188 8.45 -9.24 15.17
N GLN A 189 7.57 -8.96 16.14
CA GLN A 189 7.83 -9.20 17.56
C GLN A 189 7.06 -10.43 18.05
N SER A 190 7.71 -11.29 18.84
CA SER A 190 7.03 -12.41 19.49
C SER A 190 6.14 -11.95 20.64
N THR A 191 4.97 -12.56 20.77
CA THR A 191 4.00 -12.30 21.84
C THR A 191 3.52 -13.62 22.47
N GLU A 192 2.64 -13.53 23.47
CA GLU A 192 2.07 -14.73 24.08
C GLU A 192 1.13 -15.46 23.11
N GLY A 193 1.65 -16.49 22.45
CA GLY A 193 0.89 -17.37 21.54
C GLY A 193 0.92 -16.96 20.07
N GLY A 194 1.78 -16.02 19.68
CA GLY A 194 1.95 -15.61 18.29
C GLY A 194 2.98 -14.51 18.09
N PHE A 195 2.75 -13.67 17.08
CA PHE A 195 3.60 -12.56 16.68
C PHE A 195 2.77 -11.33 16.35
N GLU A 196 3.39 -10.16 16.34
CA GLU A 196 2.76 -8.90 15.92
C GLU A 196 3.72 -8.08 15.06
N LEU A 197 3.15 -7.24 14.19
CA LEU A 197 3.91 -6.23 13.48
C LEU A 197 4.35 -5.15 14.46
N VAL A 198 5.61 -4.73 14.37
CA VAL A 198 6.08 -3.52 15.07
C VAL A 198 5.64 -2.30 14.27
N GLU A 199 4.47 -1.75 14.61
CA GLU A 199 3.89 -0.58 13.92
C GLU A 199 4.65 0.72 14.24
N GLN A 200 5.19 0.85 15.46
CA GLN A 200 6.06 1.97 15.83
C GLN A 200 7.47 1.73 15.32
N LYS A 201 7.69 2.07 14.04
CA LYS A 201 8.97 1.97 13.35
C LYS A 201 9.33 3.31 12.67
N PRO A 202 10.62 3.55 12.41
CA PRO A 202 11.04 4.63 11.50
C PRO A 202 10.33 4.52 10.15
N MET A 203 10.09 5.66 9.50
CA MET A 203 9.59 5.64 8.12
C MET A 203 10.62 4.91 7.25
N CYS A 204 10.16 3.92 6.49
CA CYS A 204 10.99 3.13 5.58
C CYS A 204 10.09 2.46 4.55
N SER A 205 10.07 3.03 3.35
CA SER A 205 9.30 2.50 2.24
C SER A 205 10.08 2.56 0.93
N CYS A 206 9.62 1.81 -0.05
CA CYS A 206 10.07 1.88 -1.42
C CYS A 206 8.86 2.06 -2.33
N GLN A 207 8.92 3.00 -3.28
CA GLN A 207 7.88 3.17 -4.27
C GLN A 207 8.39 2.84 -5.67
N ILE A 208 7.58 2.10 -6.43
CA ILE A 208 7.87 1.70 -7.81
C ILE A 208 6.84 2.36 -8.71
N TRP A 209 7.26 3.35 -9.49
CA TRP A 209 6.35 4.19 -10.27
C TRP A 209 6.20 3.70 -11.71
N THR A 210 4.97 3.70 -12.23
CA THR A 210 4.69 3.37 -13.64
C THR A 210 5.01 4.52 -14.61
N GLY A 211 5.33 5.70 -14.08
CA GLY A 211 5.69 6.88 -14.84
C GLY A 211 6.32 7.95 -13.94
N LYS A 212 6.65 9.12 -14.50
CA LYS A 212 7.21 10.23 -13.71
C LYS A 212 6.08 11.08 -13.10
N PRO A 213 5.92 11.11 -11.77
CA PRO A 213 5.02 12.04 -11.12
C PRO A 213 5.47 13.49 -11.30
N PHE A 214 4.52 14.41 -11.47
CA PHE A 214 4.85 15.82 -11.69
C PHE A 214 3.78 16.80 -11.19
N ILE A 215 4.24 18.00 -10.87
CA ILE A 215 3.43 19.19 -10.67
C ILE A 215 3.65 20.12 -11.87
N LYS A 216 2.56 20.63 -12.45
CA LYS A 216 2.57 21.54 -13.59
C LYS A 216 1.96 22.89 -13.23
N SER A 217 2.70 23.97 -13.45
CA SER A 217 2.17 25.34 -13.35
C SER A 217 1.14 25.57 -14.46
N LEU A 218 -0.04 26.07 -14.08
CA LEU A 218 -1.08 26.43 -15.04
C LEU A 218 -0.82 27.78 -15.71
N GLU A 219 -0.04 28.65 -15.07
CA GLU A 219 0.33 29.96 -15.62
C GLU A 219 1.50 29.84 -16.62
N THR A 220 2.58 29.17 -16.22
CA THR A 220 3.82 29.11 -17.02
C THR A 220 3.92 27.84 -17.86
N GLY A 221 3.16 26.80 -17.52
CA GLY A 221 3.25 25.49 -18.18
C GLY A 221 4.44 24.63 -17.75
N GLU A 222 5.33 25.16 -16.90
CA GLU A 222 6.52 24.46 -16.40
C GLU A 222 6.14 23.27 -15.51
N THR A 223 6.98 22.23 -15.53
CA THR A 223 6.78 20.99 -14.78
C THR A 223 7.92 20.71 -13.82
N THR A 224 7.58 20.21 -12.64
CA THR A 224 8.53 19.78 -11.61
C THR A 224 8.22 18.34 -11.21
N THR A 225 9.22 17.46 -11.28
CA THR A 225 9.08 16.06 -10.85
C THR A 225 9.24 15.93 -9.35
N ARG A 226 8.34 15.18 -8.71
CA ARG A 226 8.29 14.95 -7.27
C ARG A 226 7.69 13.59 -7.00
N TYR A 227 8.34 12.77 -6.18
CA TYR A 227 7.89 11.41 -5.87
C TYR A 227 7.18 11.31 -4.51
N ASP A 228 6.98 12.43 -3.83
CA ASP A 228 6.40 12.55 -2.49
C ASP A 228 4.98 13.13 -2.49
N LEU A 229 4.28 13.03 -3.62
CA LEU A 229 3.07 13.81 -3.85
C LEU A 229 1.87 13.37 -2.98
N GLY A 230 1.72 12.06 -2.70
CA GLY A 230 0.76 11.53 -1.73
C GLY A 230 -0.72 11.81 -1.99
N LEU A 231 -1.12 11.98 -3.25
CA LEU A 231 -2.49 12.23 -3.70
C LEU A 231 -3.28 10.94 -3.88
N ALA A 232 -2.66 9.89 -4.43
CA ALA A 232 -3.29 8.62 -4.66
C ALA A 232 -3.56 7.90 -3.32
N THR A 233 -4.73 7.27 -3.22
CA THR A 233 -5.12 6.43 -2.08
C THR A 233 -5.01 4.95 -2.46
N PRO A 234 -4.68 4.06 -1.51
CA PRO A 234 -4.57 2.63 -1.79
C PRO A 234 -5.82 2.08 -2.48
N PHE A 235 -5.60 1.25 -3.50
CA PHE A 235 -6.64 0.46 -4.12
C PHE A 235 -6.66 -0.93 -3.48
N ASP A 236 -7.45 -1.05 -2.41
CA ASP A 236 -7.61 -2.30 -1.69
C ASP A 236 -8.52 -3.28 -2.44
N ILE A 237 -7.94 -4.38 -2.91
CA ILE A 237 -8.69 -5.56 -3.32
C ILE A 237 -8.27 -6.73 -2.43
N THR A 238 -9.16 -7.13 -1.53
CA THR A 238 -9.01 -8.36 -0.73
C THR A 238 -9.95 -9.44 -1.26
N SER A 239 -9.51 -10.71 -1.26
CA SER A 239 -10.41 -11.82 -1.62
C SER A 239 -11.46 -12.11 -0.55
N HIS A 240 -11.27 -11.59 0.66
CA HIS A 240 -12.17 -11.77 1.81
C HIS A 240 -12.81 -10.45 2.29
N PRO A 241 -14.05 -10.50 2.82
CA PRO A 241 -14.89 -9.33 3.05
C PRO A 241 -14.57 -8.52 4.33
N TRP A 242 -13.31 -8.47 4.78
CA TRP A 242 -12.96 -7.76 6.04
C TRP A 242 -12.80 -6.24 5.90
N LEU A 243 -13.19 -5.65 4.77
CA LEU A 243 -13.14 -4.20 4.57
C LEU A 243 -14.27 -3.49 5.32
N SER A 244 -14.06 -3.32 6.62
CA SER A 244 -14.54 -2.19 7.41
C SER A 244 -13.39 -1.59 8.22
N PHE A 245 -12.23 -1.42 7.59
CA PHE A 245 -11.14 -0.60 8.13
C PHE A 245 -10.94 0.58 7.18
N GLY A 246 -11.26 1.79 7.65
CA GLY A 246 -10.72 3.02 7.07
C GLY A 246 -11.53 3.79 6.03
N GLN A 247 -12.77 3.41 5.69
CA GLN A 247 -13.68 4.41 5.11
C GLN A 247 -14.23 5.27 6.25
N GLU A 248 -13.62 6.45 6.44
CA GLU A 248 -14.41 7.57 6.93
C GLU A 248 -15.63 7.68 6.01
N GLU A 249 -16.82 7.38 6.54
CA GLU A 249 -18.07 7.88 5.99
C GLU A 249 -18.02 9.41 6.10
N GLY A 250 -17.31 10.03 5.17
CA GLY A 250 -17.52 11.44 4.85
C GLY A 250 -18.97 11.55 4.43
N GLU A 251 -19.78 12.17 5.29
CA GLU A 251 -21.21 12.40 5.15
C GLU A 251 -21.60 12.75 3.69
N SER A 252 -21.92 11.75 2.89
CA SER A 252 -22.71 11.92 1.67
C SER A 252 -24.17 12.03 2.11
N ARG A 253 -24.50 13.15 2.74
CA ARG A 253 -25.88 13.62 2.80
C ARG A 253 -26.25 14.10 1.40
N LEU A 254 -26.59 13.16 0.53
CA LEU A 254 -27.50 13.45 -0.58
C LEU A 254 -28.83 13.91 0.04
N PRO A 255 -29.30 15.14 -0.19
CA PRO A 255 -30.69 15.43 0.07
C PRO A 255 -31.51 14.76 -1.03
N LEU A 256 -32.26 13.73 -0.62
CA LEU A 256 -33.52 13.38 -1.26
C LEU A 256 -34.39 14.64 -1.31
N GLY A 257 -34.82 15.01 -2.52
CA GLY A 257 -35.68 16.16 -2.76
C GLY A 257 -36.46 16.00 -4.05
N VAL A 258 -37.55 15.26 -3.95
CA VAL A 258 -38.65 15.12 -4.93
C VAL A 258 -39.26 16.49 -5.25
N GLY A 259 -39.60 16.75 -6.52
CA GLY A 259 -40.43 17.90 -6.87
C GLY A 259 -40.57 18.15 -8.38
N GLU A 260 -41.61 17.59 -8.98
CA GLU A 260 -42.13 17.93 -10.30
C GLU A 260 -42.64 19.40 -10.40
N ARG A 261 -42.69 19.91 -11.65
CA ARG A 261 -43.44 21.08 -12.20
C ARG A 261 -42.86 22.46 -11.83
N GLU A 262 -42.80 23.43 -12.74
CA GLU A 262 -43.64 23.75 -13.93
C GLU A 262 -42.86 23.88 -15.25
#